data_AF-A0A4Y7TIN1-F1
#
_entry.id   AF-A0A4Y7TIN1-F1
#
_cell.length_a   1.000
_cell.length_b   1.000
_cell.length_c   1.000
_cell.angle_alpha   90.00
_cell.angle_beta   90.00
_cell.angle_gamma   90.00
#
_symmetry.space_group_name_H-M   'P 1'
#
loop_
_entity.id
_entity.type
_entity.pdbx_description
1 polymer ?
#
loop_
_entity_poly.entity_id
_entity_poly.type
_entity_poly.pdbx_seq_one_letter_code
_entity_poly.pdbx_strand_id
1 'polypeptide(L)'
;MTILPTPHCDSNSTFDIQLADTLSDVEACITDICGYPESTGDVQQPCTIAVDLEGVQLSRKGRVSLVQLKANHSRVIWLLDITVLGGEAFTHPNSEGVTVKHILESSAYKKLFYDVRRDADALYNLYAIDMSNVLDVQLTELAVRKSNRLHSRHLNGLAKSITTYLRPPPHFLATKEAGQALMNPKLGLGGSYEVFERRPLRRELVEYAAQDVALLANLEATLRWRVGRQVGGQLTWDMRVRNASMRRVGESKGRFDRDGPHRALSPQI
;
A
#
# COMPACT_ATOMS: atom_id res chain seq x y z
N MET A 1 -10.04 6.07 34.84
CA MET A 1 -9.91 5.88 33.38
C MET A 1 -8.44 5.69 33.08
N THR A 2 -7.97 4.46 33.17
CA THR A 2 -6.54 4.10 33.08
C THR A 2 -6.15 4.02 31.61
N ILE A 3 -5.36 4.98 31.14
CA ILE A 3 -4.78 4.97 29.80
C ILE A 3 -3.68 3.91 29.83
N LEU A 4 -3.98 2.71 29.34
CA LEU A 4 -2.97 1.69 29.12
C LEU A 4 -2.05 2.12 27.96
N PRO A 5 -0.74 1.88 28.05
CA PRO A 5 0.23 2.36 27.08
C PRO A 5 -0.06 1.78 25.70
N THR A 6 -0.12 2.66 24.70
CA THR A 6 -0.05 2.27 23.28
C THR A 6 1.28 1.58 23.02
N PRO A 7 1.33 0.49 22.23
CA PRO A 7 2.60 -0.12 21.85
C PRO A 7 3.52 0.96 21.25
N HIS A 8 4.71 1.10 21.84
CA HIS A 8 5.72 2.03 21.38
C HIS A 8 6.13 1.62 19.96
N CYS A 9 5.78 2.46 18.98
CA CYS A 9 6.42 2.45 17.68
C CYS A 9 7.71 3.25 17.85
N ASP A 10 8.87 2.61 17.71
CA ASP A 10 10.15 3.31 17.75
C ASP A 10 10.17 4.38 16.65
N SER A 11 10.12 5.64 17.07
CA SER A 11 10.01 6.82 16.20
C SER A 11 11.30 7.13 15.43
N ASN A 12 12.29 6.24 15.47
CA ASN A 12 13.63 6.41 14.90
C ASN A 12 13.98 5.40 13.80
N SER A 13 13.06 4.53 13.35
CA SER A 13 13.38 3.58 12.28
C SER A 13 13.48 4.29 10.92
N THR A 14 14.70 4.61 10.50
CA THR A 14 15.00 4.97 9.11
C THR A 14 14.87 3.71 8.26
N PHE A 15 14.05 3.78 7.21
CA PHE A 15 13.95 2.74 6.18
C PHE A 15 15.00 2.99 5.10
N ASP A 16 15.54 1.92 4.54
CA ASP A 16 16.43 1.99 3.40
C ASP A 16 15.57 1.99 2.13
N ILE A 17 15.77 2.95 1.23
CA ILE A 17 14.98 3.05 0.00
C ILE A 17 15.85 2.61 -1.16
N GLN A 18 15.44 1.56 -1.87
CA GLN A 18 16.12 1.05 -3.04
C GLN A 18 15.26 1.28 -4.29
N LEU A 19 15.75 2.12 -5.20
CA LEU A 19 15.20 2.20 -6.56
C LEU A 19 15.74 1.01 -7.35
N ALA A 20 14.85 0.17 -7.85
CA ALA A 20 15.16 -1.01 -8.64
C ALA A 20 14.84 -0.73 -10.10
N ASP A 21 15.85 -0.52 -10.91
CA ASP A 21 15.75 -0.24 -12.35
C ASP A 21 16.51 -1.26 -13.22
N THR A 22 17.10 -2.29 -12.59
CA THR A 22 17.69 -3.45 -13.28
C THR A 22 17.01 -4.76 -12.89
N LEU A 23 17.14 -5.80 -13.73
CA LEU A 23 16.63 -7.14 -13.41
C LEU A 23 17.30 -7.74 -12.17
N SER A 24 18.60 -7.44 -11.94
CA SER A 24 19.29 -7.88 -10.72
C SER A 24 18.69 -7.26 -9.46
N ASP A 25 18.20 -6.02 -9.53
CA ASP A 25 17.49 -5.39 -8.41
C ASP A 25 16.12 -6.05 -8.19
N VAL A 26 15.43 -6.46 -9.26
CA VAL A 26 14.17 -7.21 -9.15
C VAL A 26 14.40 -8.55 -8.44
N GLU A 27 15.47 -9.27 -8.76
CA GLU A 27 15.84 -10.51 -8.07
C GLU A 27 16.14 -10.28 -6.59
N ALA A 28 16.87 -9.22 -6.27
CA ALA A 28 17.19 -8.83 -4.89
C ALA A 28 15.91 -8.44 -4.12
N CYS A 29 15.00 -7.71 -4.75
CA CYS A 29 13.69 -7.36 -4.21
C CYS A 29 12.87 -8.60 -3.86
N ILE A 30 12.78 -9.57 -4.79
CA ILE A 30 12.04 -10.81 -4.57
C ILE A 30 12.66 -11.59 -3.41
N THR A 31 13.99 -11.69 -3.39
CA THR A 31 14.73 -12.40 -2.33
C THR A 31 14.50 -11.79 -0.95
N ASP A 32 14.53 -10.46 -0.84
CA ASP A 32 14.25 -9.75 0.41
C ASP A 32 12.79 -9.93 0.87
N ILE A 33 11.83 -9.80 -0.05
CA ILE A 33 10.40 -9.95 0.25
C ILE A 33 10.05 -11.39 0.68
N CYS A 34 10.65 -12.38 0.03
CA CYS A 34 10.44 -13.80 0.32
C CYS A 34 11.24 -14.29 1.53
N GLY A 35 12.25 -13.54 1.98
CA GLY A 35 13.00 -13.86 3.18
C GLY A 35 12.09 -14.03 4.40
N TYR A 36 12.32 -15.06 5.20
CA TYR A 36 11.65 -15.24 6.49
C TYR A 36 12.59 -14.79 7.61
N PRO A 37 12.12 -14.04 8.62
CA PRO A 37 12.85 -13.97 9.87
C PRO A 37 12.94 -15.39 10.45
N GLU A 38 14.11 -15.80 10.92
CA GLU A 38 14.33 -17.12 11.55
C GLU A 38 13.19 -17.44 12.53
N SER A 39 12.44 -18.51 12.24
CA SER A 39 11.20 -18.83 12.95
C SER A 39 11.49 -19.34 14.36
N THR A 40 11.09 -18.58 15.39
CA THR A 40 10.89 -19.11 16.73
C THR A 40 9.42 -19.50 16.94
N GLY A 41 8.95 -20.60 16.34
CA GLY A 41 7.67 -21.23 16.69
C GLY A 41 6.79 -21.77 15.56
N ASP A 42 5.90 -22.70 15.92
CA ASP A 42 5.05 -23.59 15.08
C ASP A 42 3.88 -22.92 14.31
N VAL A 43 3.77 -21.59 14.28
CA VAL A 43 2.69 -20.90 13.54
C VAL A 43 3.28 -19.90 12.55
N GLN A 44 3.44 -20.33 11.31
CA GLN A 44 3.92 -19.47 10.23
C GLN A 44 2.79 -18.53 9.78
N GLN A 45 2.77 -17.31 10.31
CA GLN A 45 1.90 -16.26 9.78
C GLN A 45 2.34 -15.88 8.36
N PRO A 46 1.41 -15.60 7.44
CA PRO A 46 1.76 -15.17 6.09
C PRO A 46 2.60 -13.88 6.14
N CYS A 47 3.67 -13.84 5.34
CA CYS A 47 4.44 -12.62 5.14
C CYS A 47 3.51 -11.49 4.67
N THR A 48 3.62 -10.33 5.30
CA THR A 48 2.77 -9.17 5.01
C THR A 48 3.56 -8.14 4.24
N ILE A 49 3.06 -7.76 3.08
CA ILE A 49 3.74 -6.85 2.15
C ILE A 49 2.86 -5.62 1.97
N ALA A 50 3.38 -4.44 2.27
CA ALA A 50 2.78 -3.18 1.89
C ALA A 50 3.10 -2.88 0.43
N VAL A 51 2.07 -2.52 -0.33
CA VAL A 51 2.15 -2.26 -1.77
C VAL A 51 1.40 -0.96 -2.09
N ASP A 52 1.96 -0.17 -2.97
CA ASP A 52 1.33 0.99 -3.58
C ASP A 52 1.84 1.16 -5.02
N LEU A 53 1.15 1.94 -5.84
CA LEU A 53 1.54 2.23 -7.22
C LEU A 53 1.47 3.73 -7.51
N GLU A 54 2.43 4.21 -8.30
CA GLU A 54 2.38 5.56 -8.87
C GLU A 54 2.34 5.50 -10.41
N GLY A 55 1.62 6.44 -11.02
CA GLY A 55 1.43 6.43 -12.46
C GLY A 55 0.64 7.59 -13.05
N VAL A 56 0.65 7.68 -14.38
CA VAL A 56 -0.13 8.67 -15.13
C VAL A 56 -1.53 8.12 -15.38
N GLN A 57 -2.57 8.81 -14.88
CA GLN A 57 -3.97 8.36 -14.94
C GLN A 57 -4.15 6.90 -14.48
N LEU A 58 -3.45 6.53 -13.40
CA LEU A 58 -3.33 5.17 -12.87
C LEU A 58 -4.66 4.41 -12.85
N SER A 59 -4.79 3.47 -13.79
CA SER A 59 -5.93 2.59 -14.06
C SER A 59 -5.65 1.79 -15.34
N ARG A 60 -6.61 1.01 -15.83
CA ARG A 60 -6.57 0.35 -17.16
C ARG A 60 -6.47 1.28 -18.37
N LYS A 61 -6.61 2.59 -18.18
CA LYS A 61 -6.51 3.62 -19.25
C LYS A 61 -5.26 4.48 -19.14
N GLY A 62 -4.47 4.28 -18.09
CA GLY A 62 -3.23 4.98 -17.86
C GLY A 62 -2.03 4.06 -18.02
N ARG A 63 -1.01 4.32 -17.21
CA ARG A 63 0.21 3.52 -17.11
C ARG A 63 0.74 3.55 -15.68
N VAL A 64 1.46 2.51 -15.31
CA VAL A 64 2.18 2.42 -14.04
C VAL A 64 3.61 2.89 -14.29
N SER A 65 4.09 3.80 -13.44
CA SER A 65 5.44 4.35 -13.50
C SER A 65 6.35 3.77 -12.42
N LEU A 66 5.78 3.46 -11.25
CA LEU A 66 6.51 2.95 -10.09
C LEU A 66 5.62 2.00 -9.30
N VAL A 67 6.21 0.93 -8.76
CA VAL A 67 5.56 0.04 -7.78
C VAL A 67 6.38 0.08 -6.51
N GLN A 68 5.74 0.32 -5.37
CA GLN A 68 6.41 0.28 -4.07
C GLN A 68 6.10 -1.03 -3.36
N LEU A 69 7.12 -1.69 -2.80
CA LEU A 69 6.99 -2.94 -2.06
C LEU A 69 7.77 -2.84 -0.75
N LYS A 70 7.14 -3.24 0.36
CA LYS A 70 7.82 -3.36 1.65
C LYS A 70 7.29 -4.54 2.44
N ALA A 71 8.13 -5.55 2.68
CA ALA A 71 7.80 -6.62 3.60
C ALA A 71 7.83 -6.13 5.05
N ASN A 72 7.01 -6.72 5.92
CA ASN A 72 6.89 -6.30 7.32
C ASN A 72 8.15 -6.60 8.14
N HIS A 73 8.93 -7.62 7.77
CA HIS A 73 10.22 -7.96 8.39
C HIS A 73 11.39 -7.16 7.82
N SER A 74 11.29 -6.68 6.58
CA SER A 74 12.38 -5.96 5.91
C SER A 74 12.44 -4.49 6.33
N ARG A 75 13.67 -3.95 6.37
CA ARG A 75 13.93 -2.50 6.50
C ARG A 75 13.95 -1.79 5.14
N VAL A 76 14.05 -2.55 4.05
CA VAL A 76 14.15 -2.03 2.69
C VAL A 76 12.75 -1.76 2.12
N ILE A 77 12.59 -0.61 1.51
CA ILE A 77 11.47 -0.24 0.66
C ILE A 77 11.98 -0.28 -0.77
N TRP A 78 11.42 -1.20 -1.55
CA TRP A 78 11.74 -1.36 -2.96
C TRP A 78 10.81 -0.49 -3.80
N LEU A 79 11.40 0.32 -4.69
CA LEU A 79 10.69 1.10 -5.68
C LEU A 79 11.04 0.52 -7.06
N LEU A 80 10.20 -0.36 -7.59
CA LEU A 80 10.41 -0.94 -8.92
C LEU A 80 10.07 0.09 -9.99
N ASP A 81 11.06 0.43 -10.81
CA ASP A 81 10.92 1.40 -11.89
C ASP A 81 10.28 0.77 -13.13
N ILE A 82 8.95 0.87 -13.21
CA ILE A 82 8.18 0.28 -14.31
C ILE A 82 8.43 1.02 -15.63
N THR A 83 8.88 2.28 -15.60
CA THR A 83 9.21 3.01 -16.83
C THR A 83 10.47 2.47 -17.51
N VAL A 84 11.38 1.88 -16.73
CA VAL A 84 12.63 1.26 -17.22
C VAL A 84 12.42 -0.22 -17.49
N LEU A 85 11.83 -0.94 -16.53
CA LEU A 85 11.70 -2.40 -16.55
C LEU A 85 10.47 -2.92 -17.31
N GLY A 86 9.48 -2.06 -17.58
CA GLY A 86 8.24 -2.45 -18.23
C GLY A 86 7.54 -3.61 -17.51
N GLY A 87 7.03 -4.57 -18.30
CA GLY A 87 6.38 -5.77 -17.77
C GLY A 87 7.34 -6.75 -17.08
N GLU A 88 8.65 -6.69 -17.38
CA GLU A 88 9.64 -7.61 -16.83
C GLU A 88 9.83 -7.43 -15.33
N ALA A 89 9.57 -6.23 -14.79
CA ALA A 89 9.51 -6.00 -13.34
C ALA A 89 8.58 -6.98 -12.62
N PHE A 90 7.54 -7.47 -13.29
CA PHE A 90 6.57 -8.39 -12.72
C PHE A 90 6.86 -9.86 -13.02
N THR A 91 7.46 -10.16 -14.18
CA THR A 91 7.60 -11.53 -14.70
C THR A 91 9.01 -12.10 -14.61
N HIS A 92 10.04 -11.26 -14.37
CA HIS A 92 11.40 -11.73 -14.19
C HIS A 92 11.53 -12.54 -12.89
N PRO A 93 12.04 -13.78 -12.94
CA PRO A 93 12.18 -14.63 -11.76
C PRO A 93 13.49 -14.36 -11.00
N ASN A 94 13.47 -14.59 -9.69
CA ASN A 94 14.71 -14.82 -8.95
C ASN A 94 15.29 -16.23 -9.23
N SER A 95 16.40 -16.56 -8.57
CA SER A 95 17.05 -17.87 -8.68
C SER A 95 16.17 -19.08 -8.30
N GLU A 96 15.08 -18.86 -7.55
CA GLU A 96 14.11 -19.88 -7.15
C GLU A 96 12.90 -19.95 -8.10
N GLY A 97 12.86 -19.15 -9.16
CA GLY A 97 11.74 -19.09 -10.10
C GLY A 97 10.55 -18.25 -9.62
N VAL A 98 10.67 -17.56 -8.47
CA VAL A 98 9.62 -16.70 -7.91
C VAL A 98 9.65 -15.36 -8.61
N THR A 99 8.48 -14.81 -8.93
CA THR A 99 8.33 -13.48 -9.57
C THR A 99 7.51 -12.54 -8.69
N VAL A 100 7.59 -11.23 -8.93
CA VAL A 100 6.71 -10.25 -8.25
C VAL A 100 5.24 -10.54 -8.55
N LYS A 101 4.91 -10.95 -9.79
CA LYS A 101 3.57 -11.41 -10.17
C LYS A 101 3.12 -12.58 -9.29
N HIS A 102 3.95 -13.60 -9.12
CA HIS A 102 3.63 -14.73 -8.24
C HIS A 102 3.32 -14.28 -6.81
N ILE A 103 4.11 -13.37 -6.24
CA ILE A 103 3.90 -12.83 -4.90
C ILE A 103 2.54 -12.12 -4.79
N LEU A 104 2.19 -11.28 -5.77
CA LEU A 104 0.94 -10.54 -5.80
C LEU A 104 -0.30 -11.45 -5.97
N GLU A 105 -0.19 -12.53 -6.76
CA GLU A 105 -1.28 -13.49 -7.03
C GLU A 105 -1.41 -14.58 -5.95
N SER A 106 -0.35 -14.86 -5.20
CA SER A 106 -0.33 -15.94 -4.20
C SER A 106 -1.08 -15.59 -2.91
N SER A 107 -1.92 -16.50 -2.41
CA SER A 107 -2.60 -16.34 -1.12
C SER A 107 -1.66 -16.48 0.08
N ALA A 108 -0.44 -17.01 -0.11
CA ALA A 108 0.56 -17.16 0.95
C ALA A 108 1.10 -15.81 1.47
N TYR A 109 1.02 -14.76 0.65
CA TYR A 109 1.42 -13.40 1.02
C TYR A 109 0.18 -12.54 1.24
N LYS A 110 0.12 -11.84 2.38
CA LYS A 110 -0.91 -10.82 2.62
C LYS A 110 -0.45 -9.50 2.02
N LYS A 111 -1.21 -8.92 1.09
CA LYS A 111 -0.90 -7.62 0.51
C LYS A 111 -1.72 -6.52 1.16
N LEU A 112 -1.05 -5.53 1.74
CA LEU A 112 -1.67 -4.32 2.26
C LEU A 112 -1.62 -3.24 1.20
N PHE A 113 -2.77 -2.67 0.89
CA PHE A 113 -2.89 -1.45 0.09
C PHE A 113 -3.67 -0.41 0.90
N TYR A 114 -3.52 0.87 0.55
CA TYR A 114 -4.39 1.91 1.06
C TYR A 114 -5.20 2.49 -0.10
N ASP A 115 -6.46 2.06 -0.24
CA ASP A 115 -7.31 2.36 -1.41
C ASP A 115 -6.92 1.65 -2.71
N VAL A 116 -7.02 0.31 -2.71
CA VAL A 116 -6.49 -0.57 -3.78
C VAL A 116 -7.15 -0.45 -5.16
N ARG A 117 -8.22 0.35 -5.30
CA ARG A 117 -9.13 0.26 -6.45
C ARG A 117 -8.45 0.60 -7.78
N ARG A 118 -7.55 1.59 -7.80
CA ARG A 118 -6.82 1.98 -9.03
C ARG A 118 -5.65 1.07 -9.31
N ASP A 119 -4.95 0.65 -8.27
CA ASP A 119 -3.82 -0.27 -8.37
C ASP A 119 -4.28 -1.62 -8.91
N ALA A 120 -5.38 -2.16 -8.37
CA ALA A 120 -5.97 -3.40 -8.86
C ALA A 120 -6.43 -3.28 -10.32
N ASP A 121 -7.01 -2.14 -10.71
CA ASP A 121 -7.43 -1.91 -12.09
C ASP A 121 -6.26 -1.88 -13.06
N ALA A 122 -5.17 -1.21 -12.68
CA ALA A 122 -3.93 -1.16 -13.46
C ALA A 122 -3.24 -2.53 -13.54
N LEU A 123 -2.99 -3.18 -12.39
CA LEU A 123 -2.33 -4.49 -12.32
C LEU A 123 -3.08 -5.56 -13.12
N TYR A 124 -4.40 -5.63 -12.99
CA TYR A 124 -5.20 -6.62 -13.71
C TYR A 124 -5.26 -6.35 -15.22
N ASN A 125 -5.61 -5.13 -15.63
CA ASN A 125 -5.92 -4.86 -17.04
C ASN A 125 -4.68 -4.54 -17.89
N LEU A 126 -3.57 -4.09 -17.28
CA LEU A 126 -2.34 -3.76 -18.02
C LEU A 126 -1.30 -4.87 -17.94
N TYR A 127 -1.27 -5.66 -16.87
CA TYR A 127 -0.22 -6.67 -16.62
C TYR A 127 -0.77 -8.09 -16.36
N ALA A 128 -2.09 -8.27 -16.47
CA ALA A 128 -2.79 -9.53 -16.24
C ALA A 128 -2.49 -10.14 -14.84
N ILE A 129 -2.32 -9.30 -13.82
CA ILE A 129 -2.03 -9.72 -12.45
C ILE A 129 -3.34 -9.77 -11.65
N ASP A 130 -3.74 -10.98 -11.25
CA ASP A 130 -4.97 -11.21 -10.47
C ASP A 130 -4.66 -11.38 -8.98
N MET A 131 -4.63 -10.26 -8.25
CA MET A 131 -4.20 -10.25 -6.85
C MET A 131 -5.12 -11.08 -5.93
N SER A 132 -4.50 -11.81 -5.00
CA SER A 132 -5.17 -12.58 -3.95
C SER A 132 -4.73 -12.14 -2.56
N ASN A 133 -5.50 -12.46 -1.51
CA ASN A 133 -5.19 -12.12 -0.11
C ASN A 133 -4.81 -10.63 0.10
N VAL A 134 -5.63 -9.74 -0.49
CA VAL A 134 -5.50 -8.29 -0.37
C VAL A 134 -6.32 -7.78 0.81
N LEU A 135 -5.72 -6.88 1.59
CA LEU A 135 -6.41 -6.10 2.61
C LEU A 135 -6.25 -4.61 2.31
N ASP A 136 -7.38 -3.93 2.12
CA ASP A 136 -7.41 -2.48 1.97
C ASP A 136 -7.49 -1.82 3.35
N VAL A 137 -6.36 -1.25 3.80
CA VAL A 137 -6.21 -0.67 5.14
C VAL A 137 -7.13 0.53 5.37
N GLN A 138 -7.53 1.23 4.30
CA GLN A 138 -8.53 2.31 4.38
C GLN A 138 -9.89 1.79 4.88
N LEU A 139 -10.24 0.54 4.54
CA LEU A 139 -11.47 -0.10 5.03
C LEU A 139 -11.34 -0.56 6.48
N THR A 140 -10.15 -0.97 6.92
CA THR A 140 -9.88 -1.24 8.35
C THR A 140 -10.03 0.05 9.17
N GLU A 141 -9.54 1.18 8.66
CA GLU A 141 -9.72 2.50 9.29
C GLU A 141 -11.20 2.86 9.42
N LEU A 142 -11.97 2.68 8.34
CA LEU A 142 -13.41 2.90 8.36
C LEU A 142 -14.11 1.98 9.36
N ALA A 143 -13.69 0.72 9.47
CA ALA A 143 -14.23 -0.23 10.44
C ALA A 143 -13.96 0.19 11.88
N VAL A 144 -12.77 0.75 12.18
CA VAL A 144 -12.48 1.35 13.51
C VAL A 144 -13.46 2.47 13.80
N ARG A 145 -13.69 3.40 12.86
CA ARG A 145 -14.65 4.50 13.09
C ARG A 145 -16.08 4.00 13.26
N LYS A 146 -16.55 3.08 12.40
CA LYS A 146 -17.91 2.52 12.46
C LYS A 146 -18.14 1.68 13.72
N SER A 147 -17.19 0.85 14.12
CA SER A 147 -17.29 0.04 15.34
C SER A 147 -17.37 0.90 16.61
N ASN A 148 -16.79 2.11 16.57
CA ASN A 148 -16.89 3.11 17.63
C ASN A 148 -18.08 4.09 17.44
N ARG A 149 -19.03 3.78 16.54
CA ARG A 149 -20.24 4.58 16.26
C ARG A 149 -19.95 6.03 15.83
N LEU A 150 -18.78 6.28 15.23
CA LEU A 150 -18.42 7.60 14.72
C LEU A 150 -19.09 7.84 13.36
N HIS A 151 -19.63 9.05 13.17
CA HIS A 151 -20.18 9.47 11.89
C HIS A 151 -19.09 9.40 10.80
N SER A 152 -19.34 8.59 9.77
CA SER A 152 -18.34 8.18 8.80
C SER A 152 -18.88 8.28 7.38
N ARG A 153 -19.19 9.50 6.93
CA ARG A 153 -19.67 9.75 5.56
C ARG A 153 -18.58 9.59 4.50
N HIS A 154 -17.35 10.01 4.84
CA HIS A 154 -16.21 10.01 3.93
C HIS A 154 -15.09 9.09 4.42
N LEU A 155 -14.30 8.60 3.48
CA LEU A 155 -13.06 7.88 3.72
C LEU A 155 -11.95 8.86 4.09
N ASN A 156 -11.01 8.44 4.95
CA ASN A 156 -9.82 9.23 5.26
C ASN A 156 -8.69 8.84 4.31
N GLY A 157 -7.92 9.83 3.84
CA GLY A 157 -6.67 9.58 3.10
C GLY A 157 -5.56 9.06 4.01
N LEU A 158 -4.54 8.44 3.42
CA LEU A 158 -3.46 7.77 4.16
C LEU A 158 -2.76 8.70 5.16
N ALA A 159 -2.34 9.90 4.73
CA ALA A 159 -1.64 10.85 5.59
C ALA A 159 -2.45 11.23 6.86
N LYS A 160 -3.77 11.39 6.71
CA LYS A 160 -4.67 11.65 7.84
C LYS A 160 -4.76 10.43 8.76
N SER A 161 -4.84 9.23 8.21
CA SER A 161 -4.91 8.00 9.00
C SER A 161 -3.60 7.74 9.76
N ILE A 162 -2.45 7.91 9.11
CA ILE A 162 -1.14 7.80 9.77
C ILE A 162 -1.04 8.80 10.93
N THR A 163 -1.35 10.08 10.72
CA THR A 163 -1.27 11.11 11.78
C THR A 163 -2.31 10.93 12.89
N THR A 164 -3.44 10.28 12.61
CA THR A 164 -4.48 10.01 13.63
C THR A 164 -4.12 8.82 14.52
N TYR A 165 -3.54 7.76 13.95
CA TYR A 165 -3.39 6.48 14.63
C TYR A 165 -1.94 6.15 15.01
N LEU A 166 -0.96 6.77 14.37
CA LEU A 166 0.47 6.58 14.61
C LEU A 166 1.14 7.89 15.01
N ARG A 167 2.44 7.82 15.32
CA ARG A 167 3.34 8.97 15.48
C ARG A 167 4.38 8.91 14.35
N PRO A 168 4.10 9.48 13.17
CA PRO A 168 5.05 9.45 12.08
C PRO A 168 6.29 10.32 12.39
N PRO A 169 7.41 10.13 11.66
CA PRO A 169 8.58 11.00 11.75
C PRO A 169 8.22 12.48 11.53
N PRO A 170 8.95 13.44 12.15
CA PRO A 170 8.61 14.87 12.08
C PRO A 170 8.49 15.44 10.66
N HIS A 171 9.24 14.89 9.70
CA HIS A 171 9.25 15.34 8.31
C HIS A 171 8.15 14.71 7.44
N PHE A 172 7.36 13.76 7.95
CA PHE A 172 6.38 13.01 7.16
C PHE A 172 5.41 13.90 6.37
N LEU A 173 4.78 14.88 7.04
CA LEU A 173 3.85 15.78 6.36
C LEU A 173 4.55 16.69 5.35
N ALA A 174 5.74 17.20 5.68
CA ALA A 174 6.53 18.03 4.78
C ALA A 174 6.93 17.27 3.50
N THR A 175 7.33 15.99 3.61
CA THR A 175 7.60 15.14 2.45
C THR A 175 6.34 14.90 1.62
N LYS A 176 5.19 14.64 2.25
CA LYS A 176 3.90 14.49 1.55
C LYS A 176 3.50 15.76 0.79
N GLU A 177 3.64 16.92 1.41
CA GLU A 177 3.38 18.22 0.78
C GLU A 177 4.33 18.48 -0.39
N ALA A 178 5.63 18.23 -0.21
CA ALA A 178 6.64 18.42 -1.26
C ALA A 178 6.36 17.55 -2.49
N GLY A 179 6.07 16.26 -2.31
CA GLY A 179 5.70 15.37 -3.41
C GLY A 179 4.40 15.79 -4.11
N GLN A 180 3.37 16.13 -3.34
CA GLN A 180 2.09 16.64 -3.88
C GLN A 180 2.26 17.94 -4.68
N ALA A 181 3.15 18.83 -4.25
CA ALA A 181 3.46 20.05 -4.97
C ALA A 181 4.03 19.77 -6.37
N LEU A 182 4.87 18.74 -6.50
CA LEU A 182 5.44 18.32 -7.79
C LEU A 182 4.40 17.66 -8.71
N MET A 183 3.40 16.98 -8.17
CA MET A 183 2.39 16.28 -8.97
C MET A 183 1.21 17.16 -9.41
N ASN A 184 0.98 18.28 -8.71
CA ASN A 184 -0.23 19.07 -8.91
C ASN A 184 0.03 20.35 -9.73
N PRO A 185 -0.20 20.33 -11.06
CA PRO A 185 -0.01 21.52 -11.90
C PRO A 185 -0.89 22.71 -11.46
N LYS A 186 -2.00 22.44 -10.78
CA LYS A 186 -2.97 23.48 -10.35
C LYS A 186 -2.43 24.38 -9.24
N LEU A 187 -1.33 24.00 -8.58
CA LEU A 187 -0.71 24.83 -7.54
C LEU A 187 0.12 25.99 -8.13
N GLY A 188 0.34 26.03 -9.45
CA GLY A 188 1.17 27.07 -10.08
C GLY A 188 2.66 26.97 -9.74
N LEU A 189 3.10 25.88 -9.10
CA LEU A 189 4.48 25.63 -8.68
C LEU A 189 5.28 24.79 -9.68
N GLY A 190 4.82 24.73 -10.94
CA GLY A 190 5.48 23.95 -12.01
C GLY A 190 5.27 22.43 -11.93
N GLY A 191 4.28 21.96 -11.17
CA GLY A 191 3.95 20.55 -11.06
C GLY A 191 3.42 19.92 -12.36
N SER A 192 3.46 18.60 -12.48
CA SER A 192 2.95 17.85 -13.63
C SER A 192 2.37 16.49 -13.21
N TYR A 193 1.34 16.03 -13.93
CA TYR A 193 0.81 14.67 -13.75
C TYR A 193 1.76 13.57 -14.24
N GLU A 194 2.86 13.93 -14.91
CA GLU A 194 3.84 13.01 -15.50
C GLU A 194 5.17 13.04 -14.76
N VAL A 195 5.24 13.59 -13.54
CA VAL A 195 6.52 13.70 -12.82
C VAL A 195 7.19 12.35 -12.55
N PHE A 196 6.41 11.28 -12.37
CA PHE A 196 6.92 9.92 -12.21
C PHE A 196 7.43 9.28 -13.52
N GLU A 197 7.29 9.94 -14.67
CA GLU A 197 7.85 9.47 -15.96
C GLU A 197 9.24 10.04 -16.23
N ARG A 198 9.67 11.06 -15.47
CA ARG A 198 10.95 11.74 -15.71
C ARG A 198 12.09 10.98 -15.05
N ARG A 199 13.22 10.85 -15.74
CA ARG A 199 14.44 10.22 -15.22
C ARG A 199 15.66 11.16 -15.29
N PRO A 200 16.56 11.13 -14.29
CA PRO A 200 16.48 10.33 -13.05
C PRO A 200 15.29 10.78 -12.17
N LEU A 201 14.72 9.84 -11.40
CA LEU A 201 13.57 10.14 -10.54
C LEU A 201 14.00 11.12 -9.45
N ARG A 202 13.23 12.19 -9.28
CA ARG A 202 13.53 13.21 -8.26
C ARG A 202 13.51 12.61 -6.86
N ARG A 203 14.47 13.02 -6.03
CA ARG A 203 14.59 12.54 -4.64
C ARG A 203 13.31 12.75 -3.84
N GLU A 204 12.63 13.88 -4.02
CA GLU A 204 11.38 14.17 -3.31
C GLU A 204 10.25 13.20 -3.69
N LEU A 205 10.25 12.68 -4.93
CA LEU A 205 9.28 11.68 -5.40
C LEU A 205 9.64 10.28 -4.88
N VAL A 206 10.93 9.95 -4.80
CA VAL A 206 11.43 8.72 -4.16
C VAL A 206 10.98 8.67 -2.69
N GLU A 207 11.23 9.74 -1.93
CA GLU A 207 10.85 9.84 -0.52
C GLU A 207 9.32 9.85 -0.34
N TYR A 208 8.60 10.57 -1.21
CA TYR A 208 7.14 10.61 -1.21
C TYR A 208 6.52 9.21 -1.40
N ALA A 209 6.96 8.48 -2.43
CA ALA A 209 6.46 7.16 -2.78
C ALA A 209 6.79 6.12 -1.70
N ALA A 210 8.01 6.17 -1.15
CA ALA A 210 8.39 5.27 -0.07
C ALA A 210 7.48 5.42 1.16
N GLN A 211 7.03 6.65 1.46
CA GLN A 211 6.14 6.90 2.61
C GLN A 211 4.74 6.28 2.48
N ASP A 212 4.27 5.94 1.28
CA ASP A 212 2.96 5.30 1.09
C ASP A 212 2.92 3.85 1.61
N VAL A 213 4.07 3.17 1.63
CA VAL A 213 4.19 1.79 2.14
C VAL A 213 4.93 1.69 3.47
N ALA A 214 5.78 2.68 3.82
CA ALA A 214 6.67 2.67 4.97
C ALA A 214 6.00 2.26 6.30
N LEU A 215 4.85 2.88 6.62
CA LEU A 215 4.15 2.71 7.89
C LEU A 215 2.85 1.91 7.75
N LEU A 216 2.56 1.34 6.58
CA LEU A 216 1.26 0.74 6.29
C LEU A 216 1.00 -0.52 7.13
N ALA A 217 2.02 -1.35 7.35
CA ALA A 217 1.94 -2.51 8.24
C ALA A 217 1.71 -2.12 9.70
N ASN A 218 2.41 -1.10 10.21
CA ASN A 218 2.21 -0.57 11.56
C ASN A 218 0.81 0.03 11.74
N LEU A 219 0.31 0.71 10.71
CA LEU A 219 -1.04 1.26 10.69
C LEU A 219 -2.07 0.14 10.77
N GLU A 220 -1.95 -0.89 9.93
CA GLU A 220 -2.85 -2.04 9.93
C GLU A 220 -2.88 -2.74 11.29
N ALA A 221 -1.71 -3.03 11.86
CA ALA A 221 -1.61 -3.66 13.17
C ALA A 221 -2.31 -2.82 14.25
N THR A 222 -2.08 -1.50 14.25
CA THR A 222 -2.69 -0.56 15.20
C THR A 222 -4.21 -0.48 15.04
N LEU A 223 -4.71 -0.43 13.81
CA LEU A 223 -6.14 -0.38 13.53
C LEU A 223 -6.84 -1.69 13.92
N ARG A 224 -6.22 -2.83 13.65
CA ARG A 224 -6.74 -4.16 14.04
C ARG A 224 -6.87 -4.31 15.55
N TRP A 225 -5.98 -3.70 16.34
CA TRP A 225 -6.11 -3.63 17.81
C TRP A 225 -7.21 -2.68 18.31
N ARG A 226 -7.72 -1.80 17.45
CA ARG A 226 -8.75 -0.80 17.79
C ARG A 226 -10.14 -1.18 17.29
N VAL A 227 -10.25 -2.09 16.33
CA VAL A 227 -11.53 -2.47 15.74
C VAL A 227 -12.30 -3.42 16.66
N GLY A 228 -13.62 -3.19 16.79
CA GLY A 228 -14.53 -4.20 17.33
C GLY A 228 -14.21 -4.67 18.76
N ARG A 229 -13.85 -3.77 19.68
CA ARG A 229 -13.49 -4.07 21.09
C ARG A 229 -14.60 -4.73 21.94
N GLN A 230 -15.77 -4.97 21.38
CA GLN A 230 -16.84 -5.77 21.99
C GLN A 230 -16.57 -7.26 21.72
N VAL A 231 -16.93 -8.15 22.65
CA VAL A 231 -16.75 -9.60 22.50
C VAL A 231 -17.40 -10.09 21.20
N GLY A 232 -16.67 -10.81 20.35
CA GLY A 232 -17.12 -11.28 19.03
C GLY A 232 -17.15 -10.22 17.91
N GLY A 233 -16.95 -8.94 18.24
CA GLY A 233 -16.96 -7.83 17.30
C GLY A 233 -15.77 -7.85 16.34
N GLN A 234 -14.57 -8.17 16.84
CA GLN A 234 -13.34 -8.12 16.05
C GLN A 234 -13.36 -9.10 14.86
N LEU A 235 -13.67 -10.38 15.09
CA LEU A 235 -13.78 -11.38 14.01
C LEU A 235 -14.83 -10.99 12.96
N THR A 236 -15.95 -10.44 13.41
CA THR A 236 -17.03 -9.97 12.51
C THR A 236 -16.55 -8.82 11.62
N TRP A 237 -15.82 -7.85 12.18
CA TRP A 237 -15.27 -6.73 11.41
C TRP A 237 -14.14 -7.16 10.47
N ASP A 238 -13.26 -8.06 10.91
CA ASP A 238 -12.17 -8.57 10.06
C ASP A 238 -12.71 -9.26 8.80
N MET A 239 -13.75 -10.10 8.95
CA MET A 239 -14.41 -10.73 7.79
C MET A 239 -15.06 -9.69 6.86
N ARG A 240 -15.75 -8.69 7.42
CA ARG A 240 -16.37 -7.60 6.65
C ARG A 240 -15.34 -6.81 5.84
N VAL A 241 -14.22 -6.44 6.47
CA VAL A 241 -13.13 -5.70 5.83
C VAL A 241 -12.48 -6.53 4.74
N ARG A 242 -12.19 -7.82 4.98
CA ARG A 242 -11.64 -8.73 3.97
C ARG A 242 -12.58 -8.87 2.77
N ASN A 243 -13.87 -9.12 3.01
CA ASN A 243 -14.86 -9.23 1.93
C ASN A 243 -14.99 -7.91 1.14
N ALA A 244 -14.96 -6.77 1.81
CA ALA A 244 -15.00 -5.47 1.16
C ALA A 244 -13.71 -5.15 0.38
N SER A 245 -12.55 -5.59 0.87
CA SER A 245 -11.26 -5.48 0.18
C SER A 245 -11.27 -6.30 -1.11
N MET A 246 -11.72 -7.55 -1.04
CA MET A 246 -11.84 -8.42 -2.22
C MET A 246 -12.87 -7.90 -3.23
N ARG A 247 -13.96 -7.25 -2.77
CA ARG A 247 -14.89 -6.55 -3.67
C ARG A 247 -14.20 -5.41 -4.41
N ARG A 248 -13.41 -4.57 -3.72
CA ARG A 248 -12.62 -3.50 -4.36
C ARG A 248 -11.62 -4.02 -5.39
N VAL A 249 -10.96 -5.15 -5.10
CA VAL A 249 -10.09 -5.81 -6.09
C VAL A 249 -10.92 -6.31 -7.28
N GLY A 250 -12.06 -6.95 -7.04
CA GLY A 250 -12.94 -7.48 -8.08
C GLY A 250 -13.53 -6.41 -9.02
N GLU A 251 -13.61 -5.14 -8.60
CA GLU A 251 -14.03 -4.02 -9.47
C GLU A 251 -13.14 -3.90 -10.72
N SER A 252 -11.86 -4.30 -10.66
CA SER A 252 -10.93 -4.29 -11.79
C SER A 252 -11.37 -5.18 -12.96
N LYS A 253 -12.18 -6.20 -12.70
CA LYS A 253 -12.71 -7.15 -13.68
C LYS A 253 -14.05 -6.70 -14.28
N GLY A 254 -14.66 -5.69 -13.66
CA GLY A 254 -15.96 -5.17 -14.04
C GLY A 254 -15.90 -4.00 -15.03
N ARG A 255 -17.04 -3.29 -15.13
CA ARG A 255 -17.18 -2.06 -15.92
C ARG A 255 -16.25 -0.98 -15.37
N PHE A 256 -15.55 -0.30 -16.27
CA PHE A 256 -14.67 0.80 -15.92
C PHE A 256 -15.46 2.03 -15.43
N ASP A 257 -15.15 2.48 -14.22
CA ASP A 257 -15.66 3.73 -13.64
C ASP A 257 -14.48 4.52 -13.04
N ARG A 258 -14.03 5.57 -13.74
CA ARG A 258 -12.76 6.24 -13.42
C ARG A 258 -12.86 7.20 -12.24
N ASP A 259 -13.88 8.07 -12.26
CA ASP A 259 -13.95 9.28 -11.45
C ASP A 259 -15.41 9.54 -11.04
N GLY A 260 -15.83 8.99 -9.90
CA GLY A 260 -17.15 9.27 -9.33
C GLY A 260 -17.05 9.72 -7.86
N PRO A 261 -17.92 10.63 -7.40
CA PRO A 261 -17.91 11.11 -6.01
C PRO A 261 -18.12 9.97 -4.99
N HIS A 262 -18.74 8.87 -5.42
CA HIS A 262 -18.90 7.66 -4.62
C HIS A 262 -17.57 7.06 -4.15
N ARG A 263 -16.44 7.33 -4.85
CA ARG A 263 -15.13 6.82 -4.46
C ARG A 263 -14.60 7.42 -3.15
N ALA A 264 -15.03 8.65 -2.81
CA ALA A 264 -14.70 9.31 -1.54
C ALA A 264 -15.69 8.99 -0.41
N LEU A 265 -16.87 8.46 -0.75
CA LEU A 265 -17.90 8.07 0.21
C LEU A 265 -17.54 6.75 0.89
N SER A 266 -17.91 6.63 2.15
CA SER A 266 -17.74 5.38 2.89
C SER A 266 -18.69 4.30 2.36
N PRO A 267 -18.19 3.14 1.93
CA PRO A 267 -19.05 2.05 1.49
C PRO A 267 -19.78 1.39 2.67
N GLN A 268 -20.78 0.58 2.35
CA GLN A 268 -21.29 -0.39 3.32
C GLN A 268 -20.27 -1.52 3.49
N ILE A 269 -19.81 -1.66 4.72
CA ILE A 269 -18.89 -2.70 5.20
C ILE A 269 -19.48 -3.30 6.46
#